data_AF-A0AB37T1L1-F1
#
_entry.id   AF-A0AB37T1L1-F1
#
_cell.length_a   1.000
_cell.length_b   1.000
_cell.length_c   1.000
_cell.angle_alpha   90.00
_cell.angle_beta   90.00
_cell.angle_gamma   90.00
#
_symmetry.space_group_name_H-M   'P 1'
#
loop_
_entity.id
_entity.type
_entity.pdbx_description
1 polymer ?
#
loop_
_entity_poly.entity_id
_entity_poly.type
_entity_poly.pdbx_seq_one_letter_code
_entity_poly.pdbx_strand_id
1 'polypeptide(L)'
;MTGSARELIDAVQAELAPHDDENRLVPLVEAGEAARGIFAAIAAEEYRIVRSDWRGFLHLASRARERNAREFFAALASGEGLALGKLPALAEESPGFEPRAGCQAYPAFVAWLALNGEPADVIVAIVANFAAFGRYCAAIAAAMRERYCFDDEACAFFDFFGAPSPELEELAVRAVQAALDAGELSEKDARTHARLFQAYELDFWNTLADDDHRD
;
A
#
# COMPACT_ATOMS: atom_id res chain seq x y z
N MET A 1 2.07 -15.18 28.13
CA MET A 1 3.32 -14.83 27.45
C MET A 1 2.91 -13.92 26.32
N THR A 2 3.30 -12.66 26.34
CA THR A 2 3.13 -11.77 25.18
C THR A 2 3.98 -12.35 24.05
N GLY A 3 3.36 -12.64 22.91
CA GLY A 3 4.09 -13.06 21.71
C GLY A 3 5.03 -11.96 21.25
N SER A 4 6.08 -12.31 20.51
CA SER A 4 6.97 -11.32 19.91
C SER A 4 6.23 -10.49 18.85
N ALA A 5 6.68 -9.26 18.63
CA ALA A 5 6.15 -8.40 17.58
C ALA A 5 6.17 -9.05 16.19
N ARG A 6 7.21 -9.85 15.90
CA ARG A 6 7.33 -10.57 14.65
C ARG A 6 6.27 -11.66 14.52
N GLU A 7 6.05 -12.45 15.56
CA GLU A 7 4.97 -13.45 15.58
C GLU A 7 3.60 -12.81 15.38
N LEU A 8 3.36 -11.63 15.97
CA LEU A 8 2.10 -10.91 15.75
C LEU A 8 1.95 -10.47 14.29
N ILE A 9 2.97 -9.79 13.74
CA ILE A 9 2.94 -9.31 12.35
C ILE A 9 2.76 -10.49 11.39
N ASP A 10 3.54 -11.56 11.55
CA ASP A 10 3.48 -12.75 10.72
C ASP A 10 2.10 -13.43 10.82
N ALA A 11 1.50 -13.49 12.01
CA ALA A 11 0.17 -14.05 12.21
C ALA A 11 -0.91 -13.20 11.51
N VAL A 12 -0.87 -11.87 11.66
CA VAL A 12 -1.82 -10.97 10.98
C VAL A 12 -1.65 -11.06 9.46
N GLN A 13 -0.42 -11.10 8.96
CA GLN A 13 -0.14 -11.28 7.54
C GLN A 13 -0.65 -12.62 7.00
N ALA A 14 -0.48 -13.72 7.76
CA ALA A 14 -0.96 -15.04 7.36
C ALA A 14 -2.50 -15.13 7.37
N GLU A 15 -3.15 -14.52 8.35
CA GLU A 15 -4.63 -14.43 8.42
C GLU A 15 -5.23 -13.64 7.26
N LEU A 16 -4.48 -12.65 6.78
CA LEU A 16 -4.87 -11.73 5.71
C LEU A 16 -4.15 -12.05 4.40
N ALA A 17 -3.62 -13.25 4.20
CA ALA A 17 -3.03 -13.57 2.91
C ALA A 17 -4.16 -13.58 1.86
N PRO A 18 -4.13 -12.72 0.82
CA PRO A 18 -5.20 -12.67 -0.16
C PRO A 18 -5.32 -14.00 -0.89
N HIS A 19 -6.55 -14.39 -1.22
CA HIS A 19 -6.79 -15.54 -2.07
C HIS A 19 -6.52 -15.17 -3.54
N ASP A 20 -6.06 -16.15 -4.33
CA ASP A 20 -5.64 -15.94 -5.72
C ASP A 20 -6.76 -15.36 -6.62
N ASP A 21 -8.03 -15.51 -6.23
CA ASP A 21 -9.21 -15.06 -6.97
C ASP A 21 -9.81 -13.72 -6.49
N GLU A 22 -9.25 -13.10 -5.44
CA GLU A 22 -9.81 -11.85 -4.88
C GLU A 22 -9.40 -10.60 -5.68
N ASN A 23 -8.22 -10.61 -6.31
CA ASN A 23 -7.75 -9.52 -7.16
C ASN A 23 -8.04 -9.83 -8.63
N ARG A 24 -8.99 -9.12 -9.23
CA ARG A 24 -9.41 -9.37 -10.62
C ARG A 24 -8.54 -8.66 -11.66
N LEU A 25 -7.79 -7.62 -11.30
CA LEU A 25 -7.02 -6.85 -12.28
C LEU A 25 -5.65 -7.46 -12.56
N VAL A 26 -4.90 -7.82 -11.51
CA VAL A 26 -3.50 -8.28 -11.66
C VAL A 26 -3.41 -9.48 -12.61
N PRO A 27 -4.26 -10.52 -12.51
CA PRO A 27 -4.24 -11.64 -13.45
C PRO A 27 -4.51 -11.23 -14.91
N LEU A 28 -5.41 -10.27 -15.15
CA LEU A 28 -5.68 -9.74 -16.49
C LEU A 28 -4.46 -9.02 -17.06
N VAL A 29 -3.76 -8.26 -16.23
CA VAL A 29 -2.50 -7.58 -16.62
C VAL A 29 -1.40 -8.61 -16.92
N GLU A 30 -1.21 -9.62 -16.07
CA GLU A 30 -0.22 -10.68 -16.30
C GLU A 30 -0.47 -11.48 -17.59
N ALA A 31 -1.73 -11.75 -17.90
CA ALA A 31 -2.14 -12.40 -19.14
C ALA A 31 -2.01 -11.50 -20.38
N GLY A 32 -1.83 -10.18 -20.21
CA GLY A 32 -1.85 -9.21 -21.30
C GLY A 32 -3.26 -8.93 -21.84
N GLU A 33 -4.29 -9.23 -21.05
CA GLU A 33 -5.71 -9.14 -21.42
C GLU A 33 -6.35 -7.81 -21.00
N ALA A 34 -5.81 -7.13 -19.98
CA ALA A 34 -6.28 -5.80 -19.59
C ALA A 34 -5.96 -4.76 -20.69
N ALA A 35 -6.84 -3.77 -20.89
CA ALA A 35 -6.55 -2.72 -21.87
C ALA A 35 -5.34 -1.87 -21.44
N ARG A 36 -4.50 -1.48 -22.39
CA ARG A 36 -3.30 -0.66 -22.11
C ARG A 36 -3.62 0.67 -21.40
N GLY A 37 -4.83 1.20 -21.58
CA GLY A 37 -5.30 2.41 -20.90
C GLY A 37 -5.32 2.30 -19.37
N ILE A 38 -5.33 1.08 -18.82
CA ILE A 38 -5.39 0.84 -17.38
C ILE A 38 -4.20 1.44 -16.63
N PHE A 39 -3.01 1.46 -17.22
CA PHE A 39 -1.80 2.02 -16.58
C PHE A 39 -1.92 3.53 -16.38
N ALA A 40 -2.54 4.23 -17.33
CA ALA A 40 -2.84 5.66 -17.18
C ALA A 40 -3.95 5.88 -16.15
N ALA A 41 -4.95 4.99 -16.08
CA ALA A 41 -5.99 5.05 -15.06
C ALA A 41 -5.41 4.84 -13.64
N ILE A 42 -4.52 3.85 -13.46
CA ILE A 42 -3.80 3.62 -12.20
C ILE A 42 -3.02 4.88 -11.82
N ALA A 43 -2.17 5.39 -12.72
CA ALA A 43 -1.36 6.58 -12.45
C ALA A 43 -2.22 7.78 -12.02
N ALA A 44 -3.38 7.98 -12.66
CA ALA A 44 -4.27 9.09 -12.36
C ALA A 44 -4.91 8.99 -10.97
N GLU A 45 -5.25 7.78 -10.49
CA GLU A 45 -5.68 7.57 -9.11
C GLU A 45 -4.51 7.77 -8.12
N GLU A 46 -3.33 7.23 -8.47
CA GLU A 46 -2.12 7.24 -7.62
C GLU A 46 -1.60 8.66 -7.34
N TYR A 47 -1.72 9.59 -8.30
CA TYR A 47 -1.39 11.00 -8.05
C TYR A 47 -2.12 11.60 -6.85
N ARG A 48 -3.34 11.14 -6.55
CA ARG A 48 -4.09 11.57 -5.37
C ARG A 48 -3.74 10.73 -4.14
N ILE A 49 -3.62 9.42 -4.30
CA ILE A 49 -3.31 8.46 -3.22
C ILE A 49 -1.96 8.81 -2.60
N VAL A 50 -0.88 8.81 -3.40
CA VAL A 50 0.49 9.08 -2.95
C VAL A 50 0.59 10.41 -2.20
N ARG A 51 -0.09 11.46 -2.69
CA ARG A 51 -0.10 12.76 -1.99
C ARG A 51 -0.89 12.74 -0.69
N SER A 52 -1.95 11.93 -0.61
CA SER A 52 -2.71 11.74 0.61
C SER A 52 -1.91 10.99 1.66
N ASP A 53 -1.34 9.86 1.27
CA ASP A 53 -0.55 8.98 2.10
C ASP A 53 0.70 9.68 2.61
N TRP A 54 1.38 10.46 1.77
CA TRP A 54 2.52 11.28 2.19
C TRP A 54 2.16 12.18 3.39
N ARG A 55 1.04 12.90 3.31
CA ARG A 55 0.58 13.74 4.43
C ARG A 55 0.18 12.91 5.64
N GLY A 56 -0.50 11.78 5.41
CA GLY A 56 -0.94 10.85 6.44
C GLY A 56 0.24 10.31 7.26
N PHE A 57 1.28 9.82 6.59
CA PHE A 57 2.48 9.29 7.22
C PHE A 57 3.29 10.37 7.94
N LEU A 58 3.42 11.58 7.38
CA LEU A 58 4.02 12.70 8.11
C LEU A 58 3.24 13.02 9.40
N HIS A 59 1.91 12.97 9.35
CA HIS A 59 1.09 13.21 10.53
C HIS A 59 1.23 12.08 11.57
N LEU A 60 1.24 10.82 11.15
CA LEU A 60 1.50 9.67 12.03
C LEU A 60 2.89 9.76 12.69
N ALA A 61 3.93 10.14 11.93
CA ALA A 61 5.27 10.37 12.46
C ALA A 61 5.26 11.46 13.55
N SER A 62 4.49 12.52 13.37
CA SER A 62 4.35 13.60 14.37
C SER A 62 3.65 13.16 15.65
N ARG A 63 2.75 12.16 15.57
CA ARG A 63 2.01 11.61 16.70
C ARG A 63 2.77 10.50 17.44
N ALA A 64 3.64 9.79 16.74
CA ALA A 64 4.41 8.69 17.29
C ALA A 64 5.34 9.16 18.41
N ARG A 65 5.10 8.65 19.63
CA ARG A 65 5.94 8.91 20.81
C ARG A 65 7.21 8.09 20.75
N GLU A 66 7.07 6.80 20.46
CA GLU A 66 8.16 5.85 20.28
C GLU A 66 9.02 6.22 19.06
N ARG A 67 10.35 6.07 19.19
CA ARG A 67 11.31 6.55 18.20
C ARG A 67 11.26 5.75 16.90
N ASN A 68 11.24 4.42 16.97
CA ASN A 68 11.22 3.56 15.79
C ASN A 68 9.89 3.73 15.02
N ALA A 69 8.76 3.92 15.71
CA ALA A 69 7.47 4.23 15.10
C ALA A 69 7.54 5.55 14.31
N ARG A 70 8.14 6.59 14.90
CA ARG A 70 8.34 7.88 14.22
C ARG A 70 9.26 7.75 13.01
N GLU A 71 10.35 7.00 13.14
CA GLU A 71 11.30 6.76 12.04
C GLU A 71 10.66 5.92 10.92
N PHE A 72 9.85 4.92 11.26
CA PHE A 72 9.08 4.11 10.32
C PHE A 72 8.14 4.99 9.47
N PHE A 73 7.30 5.81 10.09
CA PHE A 73 6.38 6.68 9.35
C PHE A 73 7.10 7.78 8.56
N ALA A 74 8.23 8.30 9.07
CA ALA A 74 9.05 9.25 8.32
C ALA A 74 9.68 8.60 7.07
N ALA A 75 10.11 7.33 7.17
CA ALA A 75 10.61 6.56 6.04
C ALA A 75 9.52 6.31 5.00
N LEU A 76 8.31 5.93 5.41
CA LEU A 76 7.16 5.81 4.51
C LEU A 76 6.83 7.12 3.79
N ALA A 77 6.75 8.22 4.53
CA ALA A 77 6.53 9.54 3.94
C ALA A 77 7.61 9.93 2.91
N SER A 78 8.88 9.58 3.17
CA SER A 78 9.95 9.77 2.19
C SER A 78 9.77 8.88 0.96
N GLY A 79 9.29 7.65 1.15
CA GLY A 79 8.95 6.73 0.07
C GLY A 79 7.86 7.28 -0.85
N GLU A 80 6.80 7.86 -0.30
CA GLU A 80 5.73 8.50 -1.08
C GLU A 80 6.26 9.64 -1.96
N GLY A 81 7.22 10.43 -1.45
CA GLY A 81 7.88 11.46 -2.26
C GLY A 81 8.65 10.89 -3.45
N LEU A 82 9.30 9.73 -3.28
CA LEU A 82 9.99 9.03 -4.36
C LEU A 82 9.00 8.40 -5.35
N ALA A 83 7.91 7.82 -4.86
CA ALA A 83 6.84 7.26 -5.69
C ALA A 83 6.19 8.33 -6.56
N LEU A 84 5.88 9.50 -5.98
CA LEU A 84 5.31 10.63 -6.72
C LEU A 84 6.20 11.09 -7.87
N GLY A 85 7.52 11.07 -7.67
CA GLY A 85 8.50 11.43 -8.70
C GLY A 85 8.57 10.43 -9.87
N LYS A 86 8.05 9.21 -9.72
CA LYS A 86 8.06 8.15 -10.73
C LYS A 86 6.79 8.12 -11.57
N LEU A 87 5.68 8.63 -11.05
CA LEU A 87 4.38 8.63 -11.75
C LEU A 87 4.41 9.29 -13.14
N PRO A 88 5.11 10.41 -13.40
CA PRO A 88 5.10 11.03 -14.72
C PRO A 88 5.60 10.12 -15.85
N ALA A 89 6.50 9.18 -15.56
CA ALA A 89 6.99 8.21 -16.55
C ALA A 89 5.95 7.11 -16.85
N LEU A 90 5.10 6.79 -15.87
CA LEU A 90 3.99 5.86 -16.06
C LEU A 90 2.86 6.51 -16.88
N ALA A 91 2.41 7.69 -16.47
CA ALA A 91 1.54 8.57 -17.25
C ALA A 91 1.51 9.98 -16.62
N GLU A 92 1.39 11.01 -17.45
CA GLU A 92 1.26 12.40 -16.97
C GLU A 92 -0.06 12.63 -16.22
N GLU A 93 -0.04 13.54 -15.24
CA GLU A 93 -1.23 13.92 -14.49
C GLU A 93 -2.26 14.61 -15.39
N SER A 94 -3.51 14.12 -15.36
CA SER A 94 -4.62 14.69 -16.12
C SER A 94 -5.42 15.69 -15.27
N PRO A 95 -5.45 17.00 -15.61
CA PRO A 95 -6.13 18.03 -14.81
C PRO A 95 -7.65 17.89 -14.70
N GLY A 96 -8.26 17.03 -15.54
CA GLY A 96 -9.70 16.75 -15.56
C GLY A 96 -10.07 15.36 -15.06
N PHE A 97 -9.11 14.62 -14.49
CA PHE A 97 -9.37 13.27 -14.00
C PHE A 97 -10.29 13.30 -12.77
N GLU A 98 -11.44 12.64 -12.89
CA GLU A 98 -12.36 12.42 -11.78
C GLU A 98 -12.02 11.08 -11.10
N PRO A 99 -11.71 11.06 -9.80
CA PRO A 99 -11.26 9.85 -9.14
C PRO A 99 -12.43 8.91 -8.84
N ARG A 100 -12.18 7.60 -8.90
CA ARG A 100 -13.19 6.58 -8.61
C ARG A 100 -13.35 6.38 -7.12
N ALA A 101 -14.60 6.28 -6.66
CA ALA A 101 -14.88 6.08 -5.24
C ALA A 101 -14.19 4.83 -4.66
N GLY A 102 -14.19 3.71 -5.41
CA GLY A 102 -13.54 2.48 -4.97
C GLY A 102 -12.01 2.60 -4.89
N CYS A 103 -11.39 3.35 -5.81
CA CYS A 103 -9.95 3.63 -5.76
C CYS A 103 -9.56 4.61 -4.63
N GLN A 104 -10.50 5.42 -4.16
CA GLN A 104 -10.25 6.43 -3.12
C GLN A 104 -10.66 5.99 -1.71
N ALA A 105 -11.24 4.80 -1.53
CA ALA A 105 -11.56 4.26 -0.21
C ALA A 105 -10.29 4.04 0.64
N TYR A 106 -9.25 3.48 0.02
CA TYR A 106 -7.94 3.25 0.63
C TYR A 106 -7.29 4.53 1.20
N PRO A 107 -7.01 5.58 0.40
CA PRO A 107 -6.35 6.79 0.92
C PRO A 107 -7.22 7.56 1.92
N ALA A 108 -8.55 7.45 1.80
CA ALA A 108 -9.47 8.01 2.80
C ALA A 108 -9.35 7.29 4.15
N PHE A 109 -9.17 5.97 4.14
CA PHE A 109 -8.94 5.19 5.35
C PHE A 109 -7.55 5.45 5.95
N VAL A 110 -6.49 5.56 5.13
CA VAL A 110 -5.16 5.97 5.60
C VAL A 110 -5.23 7.35 6.29
N ALA A 111 -5.94 8.30 5.69
CA ALA A 111 -6.15 9.61 6.31
C ALA A 111 -6.94 9.53 7.63
N TRP A 112 -7.94 8.65 7.71
CA TRP A 112 -8.68 8.38 8.95
C TRP A 112 -7.78 7.77 10.02
N LEU A 113 -6.93 6.80 9.67
CA LEU A 113 -5.95 6.19 10.58
C LEU A 113 -4.93 7.22 11.06
N ALA A 114 -4.49 8.13 10.19
CA ALA A 114 -3.59 9.20 10.60
C ALA A 114 -4.21 10.10 11.68
N LEU A 115 -5.51 10.38 11.56
CA LEU A 115 -6.25 11.22 12.51
C LEU A 115 -6.74 10.48 13.76
N ASN A 116 -6.96 9.17 13.71
CA ASN A 116 -7.67 8.45 14.79
C ASN A 116 -6.93 7.22 15.31
N GLY A 117 -6.12 6.56 14.49
CA GLY A 117 -5.41 5.34 14.85
C GLY A 117 -4.28 5.58 15.84
N GLU A 118 -4.02 4.57 16.68
CA GLU A 118 -2.80 4.52 17.48
C GLU A 118 -1.62 4.11 16.58
N PRO A 119 -0.52 4.89 16.52
CA PRO A 119 0.64 4.59 15.69
C PRO A 119 1.11 3.13 15.69
N ALA A 120 1.16 2.47 16.84
CA ALA A 120 1.59 1.07 16.93
C ALA A 120 0.64 0.09 16.21
N ASP A 121 -0.67 0.28 16.38
CA ASP A 121 -1.69 -0.56 15.72
C ASP A 121 -1.67 -0.33 14.19
N VAL A 122 -1.47 0.91 13.78
CA VAL A 122 -1.38 1.30 12.36
C VAL A 122 -0.15 0.67 11.70
N ILE A 123 0.99 0.59 12.39
CA ILE A 123 2.20 -0.08 11.87
C ILE A 123 1.91 -1.55 11.56
N VAL A 124 1.26 -2.28 12.48
CA VAL A 124 0.90 -3.68 12.25
C VAL A 124 -0.01 -3.80 11.02
N ALA A 125 -1.00 -2.92 10.91
CA ALA A 125 -1.95 -2.93 9.79
C ALA A 125 -1.29 -2.71 8.42
N ILE A 126 -0.36 -1.75 8.36
CA ILE A 126 0.36 -1.41 7.13
C ILE A 126 1.31 -2.56 6.73
N VAL A 127 2.12 -3.05 7.68
CA VAL A 127 3.17 -4.05 7.38
C VAL A 127 2.58 -5.39 7.00
N ALA A 128 1.46 -5.79 7.61
CA ALA A 128 0.76 -7.03 7.23
C ALA A 128 0.33 -7.04 5.75
N ASN A 129 0.19 -5.87 5.12
CA ASN A 129 -0.23 -5.73 3.74
C ASN A 129 0.93 -5.62 2.73
N PHE A 130 2.14 -5.23 3.17
CA PHE A 130 3.29 -5.01 2.27
C PHE A 130 3.61 -6.22 1.38
N ALA A 131 3.54 -7.42 1.94
CA ALA A 131 3.86 -8.63 1.19
C ALA A 131 2.87 -8.88 0.04
N ALA A 132 1.58 -8.59 0.22
CA ALA A 132 0.58 -8.75 -0.83
C ALA A 132 0.75 -7.68 -1.90
N PHE A 133 0.77 -6.41 -1.49
CA PHE A 133 0.93 -5.26 -2.38
C PHE A 133 2.21 -5.35 -3.23
N GLY A 134 3.35 -5.67 -2.60
CA GLY A 134 4.63 -5.80 -3.29
C GLY A 134 4.62 -6.92 -4.34
N ARG A 135 3.93 -8.04 -4.10
CA ARG A 135 3.76 -9.09 -5.11
C ARG A 135 2.93 -8.60 -6.30
N TYR A 136 1.85 -7.86 -6.06
CA TYR A 136 1.04 -7.29 -7.13
C TYR A 136 1.84 -6.29 -7.97
N CYS A 137 2.58 -5.38 -7.34
CA CYS A 137 3.42 -4.43 -8.05
C CYS A 137 4.51 -5.13 -8.88
N ALA A 138 5.18 -6.15 -8.32
CA ALA A 138 6.18 -6.93 -9.05
C ALA A 138 5.58 -7.66 -10.27
N ALA A 139 4.40 -8.26 -10.12
CA ALA A 139 3.68 -8.92 -11.22
C ALA A 139 3.30 -7.94 -12.33
N ILE A 140 2.74 -6.77 -11.97
CA ILE A 140 2.41 -5.71 -12.91
C ILE A 140 3.65 -5.22 -13.66
N ALA A 141 4.75 -4.95 -12.95
CA ALA A 141 5.98 -4.45 -13.55
C ALA A 141 6.61 -5.46 -14.53
N ALA A 142 6.54 -6.76 -14.24
CA ALA A 142 6.97 -7.81 -15.16
C ALA A 142 6.09 -7.84 -16.42
N ALA A 143 4.77 -7.86 -16.24
CA ALA A 143 3.81 -7.87 -17.33
C ALA A 143 3.89 -6.63 -18.24
N MET A 144 4.10 -5.45 -17.66
CA MET A 144 4.30 -4.20 -18.40
C MET A 144 5.44 -4.32 -19.42
N ARG A 145 6.54 -4.96 -19.05
CA ARG A 145 7.69 -5.20 -19.95
C ARG A 145 7.39 -6.29 -20.96
N GLU A 146 6.91 -7.44 -20.50
CA GLU A 146 6.81 -8.66 -21.30
C GLU A 146 5.62 -8.66 -22.26
N ARG A 147 4.49 -8.05 -21.86
CA ARG A 147 3.22 -8.07 -22.58
C ARG A 147 2.86 -6.74 -23.24
N TYR A 148 3.22 -5.64 -22.59
CA TYR A 148 2.85 -4.29 -23.03
C TYR A 148 4.03 -3.48 -23.58
N CYS A 149 5.25 -4.02 -23.56
CA CYS A 149 6.45 -3.37 -24.11
C CYS A 149 6.71 -1.95 -23.55
N PHE A 150 6.42 -1.73 -22.27
CA PHE A 150 6.89 -0.53 -21.57
C PHE A 150 8.40 -0.62 -21.32
N ASP A 151 9.06 0.53 -21.23
CA ASP A 151 10.45 0.63 -20.82
C ASP A 151 10.58 0.61 -19.28
N ASP A 152 11.83 0.56 -18.80
CA ASP A 152 12.13 0.52 -17.37
C ASP A 152 11.73 1.81 -16.63
N GLU A 153 11.67 2.95 -17.32
CA GLU A 153 11.30 4.21 -16.69
C GLU A 153 9.81 4.23 -16.34
N ALA A 154 8.95 3.77 -17.26
CA ALA A 154 7.52 3.62 -17.02
C ALA A 154 7.19 2.55 -15.97
N CYS A 155 8.03 1.51 -15.84
CA CYS A 155 7.85 0.46 -14.82
C CYS A 155 8.32 0.88 -13.42
N ALA A 156 9.08 1.98 -13.30
CA ALA A 156 9.79 2.33 -12.09
C ALA A 156 8.89 2.54 -10.86
N PHE A 157 7.64 3.00 -11.05
CA PHE A 157 6.67 3.15 -9.96
C PHE A 157 6.34 1.80 -9.31
N PHE A 158 6.02 0.78 -10.11
CA PHE A 158 5.72 -0.55 -9.61
C PHE A 158 6.96 -1.28 -9.10
N ASP A 159 8.11 -1.13 -9.77
CA ASP A 159 9.37 -1.72 -9.27
C ASP A 159 9.74 -1.18 -7.88
N PHE A 160 9.44 0.09 -7.61
CA PHE A 160 9.72 0.71 -6.32
C PHE A 160 8.94 0.04 -5.18
N PHE A 161 7.63 -0.19 -5.37
CA PHE A 161 6.80 -0.87 -4.38
C PHE A 161 6.96 -2.39 -4.36
N GLY A 162 7.42 -3.00 -5.47
CA GLY A 162 7.74 -4.42 -5.55
C GLY A 162 9.06 -4.83 -4.89
N ALA A 163 9.92 -3.86 -4.54
CA ALA A 163 11.20 -4.14 -3.90
C ALA A 163 11.05 -4.32 -2.38
N PRO A 164 11.72 -5.32 -1.76
CA PRO A 164 11.71 -5.49 -0.31
C PRO A 164 12.43 -4.33 0.39
N SER A 165 12.00 -4.00 1.62
CA SER A 165 12.64 -2.99 2.47
C SER A 165 12.95 -3.55 3.87
N PRO A 166 14.05 -4.30 4.02
CA PRO A 166 14.42 -4.92 5.30
C PRO A 166 14.58 -3.91 6.44
N GLU A 167 15.13 -2.73 6.15
CA GLU A 167 15.31 -1.67 7.14
C GLU A 167 13.97 -1.16 7.68
N LEU A 168 12.96 -1.03 6.80
CA LEU A 168 11.62 -0.60 7.18
C LEU A 168 10.90 -1.67 8.00
N GLU A 169 11.04 -2.94 7.63
CA GLU A 169 10.52 -4.08 8.41
C GLU A 169 11.15 -4.15 9.81
N GLU A 170 12.45 -3.92 9.93
CA GLU A 170 13.13 -3.87 11.22
C GLU A 170 12.63 -2.73 12.11
N LEU A 171 12.41 -1.54 11.55
CA LEU A 171 11.83 -0.41 12.27
C LEU A 171 10.43 -0.75 12.79
N ALA A 172 9.59 -1.37 11.95
CA ALA A 172 8.26 -1.80 12.35
C ALA A 172 8.29 -2.80 13.50
N VAL A 173 9.11 -3.86 13.39
CA VAL A 173 9.21 -4.89 14.43
C VAL A 173 9.66 -4.27 15.76
N ARG A 174 10.63 -3.36 15.74
CA ARG A 174 11.09 -2.67 16.96
C ARG A 174 10.00 -1.78 17.57
N ALA A 175 9.28 -1.04 16.74
CA ALA A 175 8.19 -0.16 17.17
C ALA A 175 7.04 -0.96 17.81
N VAL A 176 6.60 -2.03 17.15
CA VAL A 176 5.54 -2.92 17.63
C VAL A 176 5.97 -3.64 18.91
N GLN A 177 7.22 -4.07 19.02
CA GLN A 177 7.72 -4.71 20.24
C GLN A 177 7.70 -3.74 21.42
N ALA A 178 8.15 -2.50 21.22
CA ALA A 178 8.11 -1.49 22.26
C ALA A 178 6.67 -1.20 22.74
N ALA A 179 5.70 -1.16 21.82
CA ALA A 179 4.30 -0.96 22.16
C ALA A 179 3.68 -2.17 22.90
N LEU A 180 4.05 -3.40 22.52
CA LEU A 180 3.67 -4.62 23.23
C LEU A 180 4.22 -4.63 24.66
N ASP A 181 5.51 -4.30 24.82
CA ASP A 181 6.19 -4.25 26.13
C ASP A 181 5.59 -3.18 27.04
N ALA A 182 5.13 -2.06 26.46
CA ALA A 182 4.45 -0.97 27.17
C ALA A 182 2.96 -1.22 27.43
N GLY A 183 2.35 -2.24 26.81
CA GLY A 183 0.91 -2.48 26.87
C GLY A 183 0.07 -1.42 26.14
N GLU A 184 0.66 -0.75 25.14
CA GLU A 184 0.04 0.34 24.37
C GLU A 184 -0.57 -0.13 23.05
N LEU A 185 -0.34 -1.40 22.66
CA LEU A 185 -0.84 -2.00 21.43
C LEU A 185 -2.19 -2.70 21.63
N SER A 186 -3.17 -2.39 20.79
CA SER A 186 -4.44 -3.10 20.70
C SER A 186 -4.41 -4.10 19.54
N GLU A 187 -4.14 -5.38 19.83
CA GLU A 187 -4.12 -6.43 18.79
C GLU A 187 -5.45 -6.52 18.02
N LYS A 188 -6.57 -6.24 18.70
CA LYS A 188 -7.90 -6.25 18.09
C LYS A 188 -8.03 -5.12 17.06
N ASP A 189 -7.60 -3.92 17.39
CA ASP A 189 -7.72 -2.76 16.50
C ASP A 189 -6.71 -2.88 15.36
N ALA A 190 -5.47 -3.33 15.65
CA ALA A 190 -4.47 -3.67 14.65
C ALA A 190 -5.00 -4.65 13.59
N ARG A 191 -5.62 -5.77 14.00
CA ARG A 191 -6.25 -6.74 13.09
C ARG A 191 -7.42 -6.15 12.31
N THR A 192 -8.24 -5.33 12.97
CA THR A 192 -9.39 -4.68 12.33
C THR A 192 -8.93 -3.72 11.24
N HIS A 193 -7.92 -2.90 11.54
CA HIS A 193 -7.31 -1.98 10.59
C HIS A 193 -6.68 -2.74 9.43
N ALA A 194 -5.88 -3.79 9.71
CA ALA A 194 -5.21 -4.60 8.69
C ALA A 194 -6.22 -5.21 7.70
N ARG A 195 -7.32 -5.81 8.19
CA ARG A 195 -8.39 -6.35 7.36
C ARG A 195 -9.05 -5.29 6.47
N LEU A 196 -9.31 -4.11 7.02
CA LEU A 196 -9.89 -3.00 6.23
C LEU A 196 -8.91 -2.46 5.20
N PHE A 197 -7.62 -2.38 5.54
CA PHE A 197 -6.55 -1.95 4.65
C PHE A 197 -6.49 -2.83 3.40
N GLN A 198 -6.43 -4.14 3.61
CA GLN A 198 -6.45 -5.13 2.53
C GLN A 198 -7.74 -5.05 1.70
N ALA A 199 -8.90 -4.97 2.35
CA ALA A 199 -10.17 -4.92 1.63
C ALA A 199 -10.26 -3.67 0.73
N TYR A 200 -9.81 -2.51 1.20
CA TYR A 200 -9.81 -1.29 0.39
C TYR A 200 -8.75 -1.30 -0.70
N GLU A 201 -7.60 -1.98 -0.50
CA GLU A 201 -6.66 -2.23 -1.59
C GLU A 201 -7.28 -3.13 -2.67
N LEU A 202 -7.97 -4.20 -2.27
CA LEU A 202 -8.68 -5.06 -3.22
C LEU A 202 -9.76 -4.27 -3.97
N ASP A 203 -10.50 -3.40 -3.30
CA ASP A 203 -11.48 -2.51 -3.94
C ASP A 203 -10.82 -1.61 -5.00
N PHE A 204 -9.59 -1.11 -4.77
CA PHE A 204 -8.85 -0.33 -5.77
C PHE A 204 -8.63 -1.15 -7.05
N TRP A 205 -8.05 -2.35 -6.94
CA TRP A 205 -7.77 -3.20 -8.10
C TRP A 205 -9.06 -3.62 -8.81
N ASN A 206 -10.06 -4.01 -8.02
CA ASN A 206 -11.33 -4.52 -8.52
C ASN A 206 -12.20 -3.44 -9.18
N THR A 207 -12.12 -2.19 -8.71
CA THR A 207 -12.80 -1.06 -9.35
C THR A 207 -12.23 -0.78 -10.74
N LEU A 208 -10.90 -0.86 -10.87
CA LEU A 208 -10.22 -0.68 -12.15
C LEU A 208 -10.53 -1.81 -13.15
N ALA A 209 -10.56 -3.06 -12.69
CA ALA A 209 -10.99 -4.19 -13.53
C ALA A 209 -12.44 -4.08 -14.00
N ASP A 210 -13.37 -3.63 -13.14
CA ASP A 210 -14.78 -3.49 -13.52
C ASP A 210 -15.02 -2.40 -14.58
N ASP A 211 -14.18 -1.37 -14.60
CA ASP A 211 -14.26 -0.29 -15.60
C ASP A 211 -13.60 -0.69 -16.93
N ASP A 212 -12.54 -1.50 -16.91
CA ASP A 212 -11.89 -2.03 -18.13
C ASP A 212 -12.85 -2.85 -19.00
N HIS A 213 -13.86 -3.49 -18.38
CA HIS A 213 -14.88 -4.27 -19.07
C HIS A 213 -16.08 -3.46 -19.58
N ARG A 214 -16.12 -2.13 -19.37
CA ARG A 214 -17.27 -1.28 -19.74
C ARG A 214 -17.09 -0.50 -21.05
N ASP A 215 -15.89 -0.53 -21.63
CA ASP A 215 -15.58 0.03 -22.95
C ASP A 215 -15.52 -1.05 -24.04
#